data_AF-A0A3G9GVD0-F1
#
_entry.id   AF-A0A3G9GVD0-F1
#
_cell.length_a   1.000
_cell.length_b   1.000
_cell.length_c   1.000
_cell.angle_alpha   90.00
_cell.angle_beta   90.00
_cell.angle_gamma   90.00
#
_symmetry.space_group_name_H-M   'P 1'
#
loop_
_entity.id
_entity.type
_entity.pdbx_description
1 polymer ?
#
loop_
_entity_poly.entity_id
_entity_poly.type
_entity_poly.pdbx_seq_one_letter_code
_entity_poly.pdbx_strand_id
1 'polypeptide(L)' 'MSGNNVSHAHNKTKRRFLPNLRTVRITLEDGTRKKIKVAASTLRTMKKKGV' A
#
# COMPACT_ATOMS: atom_id res chain seq x y z
N MET A 1 -7.77 7.31 -2.86
CA MET A 1 -9.07 7.77 -2.31
C MET A 1 -8.82 8.71 -1.14
N SER A 2 -9.34 9.92 -1.18
CA SER A 2 -9.18 10.94 -0.12
C SER A 2 -10.51 11.11 0.64
N GLY A 3 -10.44 11.42 1.93
CA GLY A 3 -11.62 11.75 2.72
C GLY A 3 -11.25 12.57 3.94
N ASN A 4 -12.17 12.63 4.91
CA ASN A 4 -11.95 13.35 6.17
C ASN A 4 -12.09 12.39 7.37
N ASN A 5 -11.34 12.61 8.44
CA ASN A 5 -11.75 12.15 9.78
C ASN A 5 -12.80 13.15 10.29
N VAL A 6 -13.91 12.64 10.82
CA VAL A 6 -15.00 13.45 11.37
C VAL A 6 -15.11 13.09 12.85
N SER A 7 -14.96 14.07 13.74
CA SER A 7 -15.17 13.85 15.17
C SER A 7 -16.66 13.78 15.50
N HIS A 8 -17.00 13.41 16.74
CA HIS A 8 -18.39 13.44 17.20
C HIS A 8 -19.02 14.85 17.12
N ALA A 9 -18.21 15.90 17.34
CA ALA A 9 -18.58 17.30 17.14
C ALA A 9 -18.50 17.76 15.67
N HIS A 10 -18.35 16.84 14.72
CA HIS A 10 -18.29 17.12 13.27
C HIS A 10 -17.07 17.92 12.77
N ASN A 11 -15.96 17.97 13.54
CA ASN A 11 -14.72 18.59 13.08
C ASN A 11 -14.06 17.72 12.00
N LYS A 12 -13.79 18.30 10.82
CA LYS A 12 -13.29 17.59 9.63
C LYS A 12 -11.79 17.81 9.45
N THR A 13 -10.97 16.76 9.56
CA THR A 13 -9.53 16.79 9.20
C THR A 13 -9.26 15.91 7.97
N LYS A 14 -8.40 16.34 7.05
CA LYS A 14 -8.10 15.56 5.82
C LYS A 14 -7.39 14.25 6.16
N ARG A 15 -7.83 13.15 5.55
CA ARG A 15 -7.19 11.83 5.66
C ARG A 15 -7.03 11.16 4.30
N ARG A 16 -6.08 10.22 4.24
CA ARG A 16 -5.88 9.35 3.09
C ARG A 16 -6.34 7.93 3.43
N PHE A 17 -7.14 7.34 2.55
CA PHE A 17 -7.45 5.91 2.62
C PHE A 17 -6.42 5.17 1.78
N LEU A 18 -5.34 4.77 2.44
CA LEU A 18 -4.38 3.88 1.82
C LEU A 18 -4.93 2.45 1.92
N PRO A 19 -4.87 1.64 0.84
CA PRO A 19 -5.06 0.20 0.99
C PRO A 19 -4.02 -0.33 1.99
N ASN A 20 -4.21 -1.51 2.59
CA ASN A 20 -3.29 -2.10 3.56
C ASN A 20 -1.89 -2.31 2.92
N LEU A 21 -1.07 -1.25 2.94
CA LEU A 21 0.23 -1.13 2.29
C LEU A 21 1.27 -1.76 3.21
N ARG A 22 2.00 -2.73 2.68
CA ARG A 22 3.13 -3.36 3.36
C ARG A 22 4.40 -3.09 2.56
N THR A 23 5.49 -2.84 3.26
CA THR A 23 6.81 -2.66 2.63
C THR A 23 7.38 -4.04 2.34
N VAL A 24 7.57 -4.37 1.06
CA VAL A 24 8.14 -5.65 0.63
C VAL A 24 9.40 -5.40 -0.20
N ARG A 25 10.36 -6.32 -0.10
CA ARG A 25 11.60 -6.32 -0.87
C ARG A 25 11.38 -7.18 -2.11
N ILE A 26 11.60 -6.61 -3.29
CA ILE A 26 11.52 -7.33 -4.57
C ILE A 26 12.92 -7.35 -5.17
N THR A 27 13.32 -8.51 -5.67
CA THR A 27 14.51 -8.71 -6.50
C THR A 27 14.11 -8.47 -7.94
N LEU A 28 14.69 -7.45 -8.58
CA LEU A 28 14.53 -7.26 -10.01
C LEU A 28 15.46 -8.22 -10.76
N GLU A 29 15.14 -8.48 -12.03
CA GLU A 29 15.92 -9.36 -12.92
C GLU A 29 17.38 -8.89 -13.05
N ASP A 30 17.64 -7.58 -12.90
CA ASP A 30 18.97 -6.97 -12.89
C ASP A 30 19.76 -7.17 -11.58
N GLY A 31 19.30 -8.05 -10.68
CA GLY A 31 19.96 -8.36 -9.39
C GLY A 31 19.81 -7.28 -8.31
N THR A 32 19.17 -6.15 -8.63
CA THR A 32 18.95 -5.05 -7.67
C THR A 32 17.75 -5.33 -6.77
N ARG A 33 17.91 -5.04 -5.47
CA ARG A 33 16.88 -5.24 -4.45
C ARG A 33 16.21 -3.91 -4.10
N LYS A 34 14.94 -3.73 -4.47
CA LYS A 34 14.19 -2.50 -4.21
C LYS A 34 13.10 -2.72 -3.15
N LYS A 35 12.94 -1.75 -2.24
CA LYS A 35 11.84 -1.72 -1.27
C LYS A 35 10.66 -0.98 -1.90
N ILE A 36 9.53 -1.66 -2.07
CA ILE A 36 8.31 -1.07 -2.64
C ILE A 36 7.17 -1.23 -1.63
N LYS A 37 6.32 -0.20 -1.52
CA LYS A 37 5.07 -0.28 -0.75
C LYS A 37 4.03 -0.93 -1.65
N VAL A 38 3.64 -2.16 -1.33
CA VAL A 38 2.71 -2.97 -2.12
C VAL A 38 1.45 -3.19 -1.30
N ALA A 39 0.28 -3.11 -1.92
CA ALA A 39 -0.96 -3.44 -1.24
C ALA A 39 -1.02 -4.95 -0.97
N ALA A 40 -1.59 -5.36 0.17
CA ALA A 40 -1.71 -6.77 0.50
C ALA A 40 -2.47 -7.58 -0.58
N SER A 41 -3.45 -6.97 -1.25
CA SER A 41 -4.18 -7.58 -2.38
C SER A 41 -3.26 -7.91 -3.56
N THR A 42 -2.33 -7.00 -3.87
CA THR A 42 -1.38 -7.17 -4.97
C THR A 42 -0.27 -8.18 -4.65
N LEU A 43 0.06 -8.43 -3.37
CA LEU A 43 1.03 -9.48 -2.99
C LEU A 43 0.59 -10.88 -3.41
N ARG A 44 -0.71 -11.19 -3.29
CA ARG A 44 -1.26 -12.48 -3.74
C ARG A 44 -1.07 -12.66 -5.25
N THR A 45 -1.27 -11.59 -6.02
CA THR A 45 -1.07 -11.60 -7.48
C THR A 45 0.40 -11.73 -7.85
N MET A 46 1.31 -11.06 -7.14
CA MET A 46 2.76 -11.18 -7.36
C MET A 46 3.27 -12.60 -7.09
N LYS A 47 2.86 -13.21 -5.97
CA LYS A 47 3.20 -14.61 -5.66
C LYS A 47 2.69 -15.58 -6.73
N LYS A 48 1.52 -15.32 -7.31
CA LYS A 48 0.95 -16.16 -8.38
C LYS A 48 1.65 -15.96 -9.73
N LYS A 49 2.16 -14.76 -10.02
CA LYS A 49 2.85 -14.43 -11.27
C LYS A 49 4.35 -14.77 -11.26
N GLY A 50 4.91 -15.14 -10.11
CA GLY A 50 6.30 -15.60 -10.02
C GLY A 50 7.34 -14.49 -10.23
N VAL A 51 7.10 -13.32 -9.65
CA VAL A 51 8.10 -12.24 -9.52
C VAL A 51 8.62 -12.20 -8.09
#